data_AF-A0A9W4IPH4-F1
#
_entry.id   AF-A0A9W4IPH4-F1
#
_cell.length_a   1.000
_cell.length_b   1.000
_cell.length_c   1.000
_cell.angle_alpha   90.00
_cell.angle_beta   90.00
_cell.angle_gamma   90.00
#
_symmetry.space_group_name_H-M   'P 1'
#
loop_
_entity.id
_entity.type
_entity.pdbx_description
1 polymer ?
#
loop_
_entity_poly.entity_id
_entity_poly.type
_entity_poly.pdbx_seq_one_letter_code
_entity_poly.pdbx_strand_id
1 'polypeptide(L)'
;MGFSQHLDLSLSQSEVEHWERKLYDYRENHFKLSARVHLSHLVFETGFRRRMDGRQNVRRLKKLMKIQGCQRLMRENHVPVTVPKAHWPDRVRPRSGSGSIPSLEMELGYRLCAYDHENLITAARNALDYDDQWWIVDVYLTDHEGYDPSDETESVRDKFVQSLKERYLNDSRPPDGLIYERINFYEGYLNTPRDPLAANKWWAVLEAVAGSKKGKYLKQFFKHETLHQKLNSLLVIPGLWEGMRIGLLHKVTAMHCDEPIGCYWGLIFSTFSRLVGGRDELLPLVDGVTVELIQSRVPKISNKDLRFLEDNMKKGRLFPNFSEEDQQEIWARLTEIDYPIPTLKTFFKDRLYLEVAQCVMKRLFVQPRSEKITIDQGVYGKYDTPVPVSMALRQQWLGNDVLEFWRFSFQYGFEMTNHQRLKWSKDGEPEDMFDQQSSESSFLPRQEIWRHFFALVRARAFQAPVPNDSSFATVELPSPRPCEYPEDISEEIDVAKRCGKPYSNTVEADRFALSAESLQQSQIPVRVTAGFLRQSVFKAFFGYLGNSNGQTHGGDPPENNTDIQNYGEQLNRGAVVGNATATQDMDVDSGSVTESPLAASTALTHNAVVVAPAADQPPSFYVMKNNQL
;
A
#
# COMPACT_ATOMS: atom_id res chain seq x y z
N MET A 1 -8.15 17.47 19.86
CA MET A 1 -9.46 16.83 20.20
C MET A 1 -10.19 16.59 18.90
N GLY A 2 -10.72 15.37 18.71
CA GLY A 2 -11.55 15.01 17.55
C GLY A 2 -10.99 13.80 16.80
N PHE A 3 -11.78 12.73 16.74
CA PHE A 3 -11.54 11.44 16.04
C PHE A 3 -10.69 10.38 16.74
N SER A 4 -11.09 10.01 17.96
CA SER A 4 -10.89 8.64 18.44
C SER A 4 -12.20 8.09 19.00
N GLN A 5 -13.19 7.94 18.12
CA GLN A 5 -14.34 7.07 18.36
C GLN A 5 -14.58 6.25 17.08
N HIS A 6 -13.77 5.20 16.90
CA HIS A 6 -14.20 4.03 16.13
C HIS A 6 -15.32 3.34 16.93
N LEU A 7 -16.51 3.92 16.91
CA LEU A 7 -17.73 3.21 17.25
C LEU A 7 -17.94 2.17 16.14
N ASP A 8 -17.79 0.89 16.49
CA ASP A 8 -18.39 -0.24 15.79
C ASP A 8 -19.91 -0.02 15.77
N LEU A 9 -20.39 0.86 14.90
CA LEU A 9 -21.79 0.95 14.52
C LEU A 9 -22.05 -0.25 13.60
N SER A 10 -22.25 -1.42 14.19
CA SER A 10 -22.79 -2.56 13.47
C SER A 10 -24.16 -2.14 12.93
N LEU A 11 -24.30 -2.09 11.61
CA LEU A 11 -25.60 -1.93 10.94
C LEU A 11 -26.61 -2.91 11.54
N SER A 12 -27.83 -2.44 11.76
CA SER A 12 -28.90 -3.32 12.24
C SER A 12 -29.26 -4.33 11.14
N GLN A 13 -29.65 -5.54 11.54
CA GLN A 13 -30.12 -6.57 10.60
C GLN A 13 -31.28 -6.06 9.74
N SER A 14 -32.17 -5.23 10.30
CA SER A 14 -33.26 -4.59 9.58
C SER A 14 -32.80 -3.67 8.45
N GLU A 15 -31.71 -2.92 8.64
CA GLU A 15 -31.16 -2.05 7.59
C GLU A 15 -30.52 -2.88 6.47
N VAL A 16 -29.85 -3.97 6.83
CA VAL A 16 -29.27 -4.91 5.84
C VAL A 16 -30.38 -5.52 4.99
N GLU A 17 -31.43 -6.06 5.62
CA GLU A 17 -32.58 -6.66 4.90
C GLU A 17 -33.31 -5.65 4.02
N HIS A 18 -33.46 -4.40 4.48
CA HIS A 18 -34.07 -3.33 3.69
C HIS A 18 -33.32 -3.10 2.38
N TRP A 19 -32.00 -2.95 2.46
CA TRP A 19 -31.16 -2.77 1.27
C TRP A 19 -31.08 -4.03 0.41
N GLU A 20 -31.04 -5.22 1.02
CA GLU A 20 -31.06 -6.49 0.30
C GLU A 20 -32.35 -6.64 -0.53
N ARG A 21 -33.52 -6.35 0.06
CA ARG A 21 -34.81 -6.38 -0.65
C ARG A 21 -34.86 -5.36 -1.77
N LYS A 22 -34.46 -4.10 -1.51
CA LYS A 22 -34.41 -3.06 -2.55
C LYS A 22 -33.54 -3.48 -3.74
N LEU A 23 -32.36 -4.06 -3.49
CA LEU A 23 -31.46 -4.52 -4.55
C LEU A 23 -31.98 -5.77 -5.27
N TYR A 24 -32.64 -6.68 -4.55
CA TYR A 24 -33.29 -7.86 -5.12
C TYR A 24 -34.42 -7.46 -6.07
N ASP A 25 -35.34 -6.62 -5.59
CA ASP A 25 -36.49 -6.13 -6.39
C ASP A 25 -36.01 -5.33 -7.60
N TYR A 26 -35.01 -4.46 -7.40
CA TYR A 26 -34.41 -3.73 -8.51
C TYR A 26 -33.80 -4.68 -9.55
N ARG A 27 -33.06 -5.70 -9.11
CA ARG A 27 -32.45 -6.68 -10.02
C ARG A 27 -33.48 -7.44 -10.84
N GLU A 28 -34.53 -7.94 -10.20
CA GLU A 28 -35.58 -8.72 -10.88
C GLU A 28 -36.38 -7.85 -11.85
N ASN A 29 -36.73 -6.62 -11.46
CA ASN A 29 -37.51 -5.70 -12.31
C ASN A 29 -36.73 -5.18 -13.52
N HIS A 30 -35.40 -5.11 -13.42
CA HIS A 30 -34.54 -4.60 -14.49
C HIS A 30 -33.88 -5.69 -15.32
N PHE A 31 -33.89 -6.95 -14.88
CA PHE A 31 -33.42 -8.06 -15.69
C PHE A 31 -34.31 -8.28 -16.89
N LYS A 32 -33.72 -8.29 -18.10
CA LYS A 32 -34.47 -8.45 -19.34
C LYS A 32 -34.36 -9.86 -19.92
N LEU A 33 -33.13 -10.32 -20.12
CA LEU A 33 -32.83 -11.65 -20.67
C LEU A 33 -31.33 -11.96 -20.57
N SER A 34 -30.98 -13.23 -20.76
CA SER A 34 -29.60 -13.65 -21.07
C SER A 34 -29.45 -13.87 -22.57
N ALA A 35 -28.42 -13.28 -23.18
CA ALA A 35 -28.17 -13.36 -24.63
C ALA A 35 -26.70 -13.58 -24.97
N ARG A 36 -26.45 -14.13 -26.17
CA ARG A 36 -25.11 -14.24 -26.74
C ARG A 36 -24.71 -12.93 -27.39
N VAL A 37 -23.49 -12.47 -27.13
CA VAL A 37 -22.89 -11.30 -27.77
C VAL A 37 -21.46 -11.60 -28.15
N HIS A 38 -20.99 -10.98 -29.24
CA HIS A 38 -19.58 -11.06 -29.61
C HIS A 38 -18.71 -10.27 -28.62
N LEU A 39 -17.55 -10.82 -28.26
CA LEU A 39 -16.65 -10.29 -27.23
C LEU A 39 -16.18 -8.86 -27.50
N SER A 40 -16.14 -8.43 -28.77
CA SER A 40 -15.75 -7.06 -29.16
C SER A 40 -16.75 -5.97 -28.71
N HIS A 41 -17.99 -6.34 -28.41
CA HIS A 41 -18.99 -5.36 -27.92
C HIS A 41 -18.86 -5.08 -26.42
N LEU A 42 -18.14 -5.90 -25.66
CA LEU A 42 -18.01 -5.74 -24.22
C LEU A 42 -16.91 -4.73 -23.87
N VAL A 43 -17.29 -3.66 -23.17
CA VAL A 43 -16.36 -2.65 -22.66
C VAL A 43 -16.41 -2.63 -21.14
N PHE A 44 -15.23 -2.54 -20.53
CA PHE A 44 -15.06 -2.50 -19.08
C PHE A 44 -14.54 -1.13 -18.68
N GLU A 45 -15.03 -0.64 -17.54
CA GLU A 45 -14.61 0.64 -16.99
C GLU A 45 -13.14 0.63 -16.55
N THR A 46 -12.45 1.74 -16.79
CA THR A 46 -11.05 1.93 -16.38
C THR A 46 -10.95 2.37 -14.92
N GLY A 47 -11.15 1.44 -13.99
CA GLY A 47 -11.04 1.69 -12.54
C GLY A 47 -9.75 1.17 -11.89
N PHE A 48 -9.62 1.38 -10.56
CA PHE A 48 -8.50 0.93 -9.73
C PHE A 48 -8.17 -0.56 -9.92
N ARG A 49 -9.20 -1.43 -9.90
CA ARG A 49 -9.05 -2.89 -10.12
C ARG A 49 -8.34 -3.21 -11.44
N ARG A 50 -8.72 -2.51 -12.52
CA ARG A 50 -8.14 -2.72 -13.86
C ARG A 50 -6.71 -2.24 -13.92
N ARG A 51 -6.45 -1.03 -13.41
CA ARG A 51 -5.11 -0.42 -13.43
C ARG A 51 -4.13 -1.19 -12.55
N MET A 52 -4.59 -1.80 -11.46
CA MET A 52 -3.76 -2.65 -10.59
C MET A 52 -3.39 -4.01 -11.20
N ASP A 53 -4.19 -4.56 -12.13
CA ASP A 53 -4.01 -5.94 -12.59
C ASP A 53 -2.78 -6.15 -13.49
N GLY A 54 -1.74 -6.82 -12.98
CA GLY A 54 -0.58 -7.30 -13.76
C GLY A 54 -0.87 -8.52 -14.63
N ARG A 55 -2.14 -8.88 -14.85
CA ARG A 55 -2.61 -9.93 -15.76
C ARG A 55 -2.26 -11.36 -15.34
N GLN A 56 -1.83 -11.59 -14.10
CA GLN A 56 -1.57 -12.95 -13.59
C GLN A 56 -2.83 -13.82 -13.61
N ASN A 57 -3.97 -13.27 -13.20
CA ASN A 57 -5.23 -14.01 -13.24
C ASN A 57 -5.67 -14.32 -14.68
N VAL A 58 -5.41 -13.41 -15.63
CA VAL A 58 -5.64 -13.67 -17.06
C VAL A 58 -4.78 -14.85 -17.55
N ARG A 59 -3.48 -14.89 -17.18
CA ARG A 59 -2.58 -16.02 -17.52
C ARG A 59 -3.12 -17.35 -16.93
N ARG A 60 -3.57 -17.34 -15.68
CA ARG A 60 -4.19 -18.50 -15.00
C ARG A 60 -5.45 -18.97 -15.73
N LEU A 61 -6.36 -18.05 -16.06
CA LEU A 61 -7.62 -18.35 -16.75
C LEU A 61 -7.38 -18.90 -18.15
N LYS A 62 -6.41 -18.35 -18.91
CA LYS A 62 -6.00 -18.93 -20.21
C LYS A 62 -5.55 -20.38 -20.05
N LYS A 63 -4.74 -20.69 -19.04
CA LYS A 63 -4.29 -22.07 -18.78
C LYS A 63 -5.46 -22.98 -18.40
N LEU A 64 -6.38 -22.49 -17.58
CA LEU A 64 -7.59 -23.21 -17.21
C LEU A 64 -8.47 -23.52 -18.44
N MET A 65 -8.72 -22.52 -19.28
CA MET A 65 -9.48 -22.68 -20.53
C MET A 65 -8.86 -23.70 -21.47
N LYS A 66 -7.52 -23.77 -21.54
CA LYS A 66 -6.83 -24.81 -22.32
C LYS A 66 -7.01 -26.23 -21.77
N ILE A 67 -7.21 -26.38 -20.45
CA ILE A 67 -7.33 -27.68 -19.79
C ILE A 67 -8.79 -28.18 -19.83
N GLN A 68 -9.74 -27.36 -19.41
CA GLN A 68 -11.15 -27.77 -19.22
C GLN A 68 -12.10 -27.23 -20.30
N GLY A 69 -11.59 -26.46 -21.27
CA GLY A 69 -12.40 -25.71 -22.21
C GLY A 69 -13.02 -24.43 -21.62
N CYS A 70 -13.81 -23.74 -22.44
CA CYS A 70 -14.51 -22.50 -22.06
C CYS A 70 -15.96 -22.79 -21.65
N GLN A 71 -16.25 -22.75 -20.35
CA GLN A 71 -17.56 -23.01 -19.77
C GLN A 71 -18.52 -21.80 -19.87
N ARG A 72 -18.83 -21.40 -21.12
CA ARG A 72 -19.63 -20.21 -21.46
C ARG A 72 -21.09 -20.28 -21.00
N LEU A 73 -21.63 -21.49 -20.84
CA LEU A 73 -23.05 -21.74 -20.51
C LEU A 73 -23.33 -21.72 -19.00
N MET A 74 -22.30 -21.76 -18.15
CA MET A 74 -22.48 -21.73 -16.70
C MET A 74 -22.90 -20.32 -16.27
N ARG A 75 -23.98 -20.20 -15.49
CA ARG A 75 -24.52 -18.91 -15.04
C ARG A 75 -23.51 -18.07 -14.27
N GLU A 76 -22.60 -18.72 -13.55
CA GLU A 76 -21.49 -18.06 -12.84
C GLU A 76 -20.53 -17.32 -13.76
N ASN A 77 -20.42 -17.77 -15.02
CA ASN A 77 -19.55 -17.17 -16.03
C ASN A 77 -20.28 -16.13 -16.89
N HIS A 78 -21.58 -15.90 -16.70
CA HIS A 78 -22.31 -14.87 -17.44
C HIS A 78 -21.81 -13.48 -17.03
N VAL A 79 -21.73 -12.58 -18.01
CA VAL A 79 -21.29 -11.20 -17.77
C VAL A 79 -22.50 -10.29 -17.61
N PRO A 80 -22.71 -9.67 -16.44
CA PRO A 80 -23.76 -8.68 -16.29
C PRO A 80 -23.45 -7.43 -17.13
N VAL A 81 -24.44 -6.94 -17.87
CA VAL A 81 -24.35 -5.72 -18.67
C VAL A 81 -25.53 -4.81 -18.40
N THR A 82 -25.33 -3.50 -18.49
CA THR A 82 -26.42 -2.52 -18.45
C THR A 82 -26.70 -1.93 -19.82
N VAL A 83 -27.97 -1.69 -20.10
CA VAL A 83 -28.44 -1.04 -21.33
C VAL A 83 -29.47 0.02 -20.96
N PRO A 84 -29.30 1.29 -21.35
CA PRO A 84 -30.34 2.30 -21.17
C PRO A 84 -31.67 1.86 -21.79
N LYS A 85 -32.80 2.01 -21.08
CA LYS A 85 -34.12 1.58 -21.59
C LYS A 85 -34.45 2.18 -22.96
N ALA A 86 -34.07 3.44 -23.17
CA ALA A 86 -34.23 4.14 -24.45
C ALA A 86 -33.50 3.46 -25.63
N HIS A 87 -32.42 2.71 -25.38
CA HIS A 87 -31.66 2.03 -26.44
C HIS A 87 -32.17 0.63 -26.77
N TRP A 88 -33.02 0.05 -25.92
CA TRP A 88 -33.53 -1.32 -26.10
C TRP A 88 -34.43 -1.52 -27.33
N PRO A 89 -35.36 -0.62 -27.69
CA PRO A 89 -36.19 -0.85 -28.88
C PRO A 89 -35.40 -0.69 -30.20
N ASP A 90 -34.47 0.27 -30.25
CA ASP A 90 -33.92 0.74 -31.53
C ASP A 90 -32.46 0.29 -31.80
N ARG A 91 -31.65 0.17 -30.75
CA ARG A 91 -30.19 0.00 -30.88
C ARG A 91 -29.70 -1.37 -30.45
N VAL A 92 -30.45 -2.06 -29.59
CA VAL A 92 -30.06 -3.35 -28.99
C VAL A 92 -31.28 -4.26 -28.89
N ARG A 93 -31.41 -5.25 -29.77
CA ARG A 93 -32.58 -6.13 -29.84
C ARG A 93 -32.22 -7.62 -29.82
N PRO A 94 -33.01 -8.47 -29.17
CA PRO A 94 -32.80 -9.91 -29.24
C PRO A 94 -33.18 -10.44 -30.63
N ARG A 95 -32.30 -11.26 -31.21
CA ARG A 95 -32.56 -12.03 -32.41
C ARG A 95 -32.76 -13.49 -32.02
N SER A 96 -33.96 -14.00 -32.27
CA SER A 96 -34.27 -15.42 -32.12
C SER A 96 -33.49 -16.22 -33.16
N GLY A 97 -32.54 -17.03 -32.70
CA GLY A 97 -31.83 -18.01 -33.51
C GLY A 97 -32.36 -19.42 -33.29
N SER A 98 -31.80 -20.41 -33.99
CA SER A 98 -32.14 -21.83 -33.83
C SER A 98 -31.64 -22.46 -32.51
N GLY A 99 -30.96 -21.69 -31.65
CA GLY A 99 -30.43 -22.14 -30.36
C GLY A 99 -31.30 -21.73 -29.16
N SER A 100 -31.09 -22.39 -28.01
CA SER A 100 -31.82 -22.13 -26.75
C SER A 100 -31.57 -20.75 -26.12
N ILE A 101 -30.54 -20.03 -26.57
CA ILE A 101 -30.17 -18.70 -26.06
C ILE A 101 -30.15 -17.71 -27.23
N PRO A 102 -30.92 -16.61 -27.18
CA PRO A 102 -30.99 -15.63 -28.25
C PRO A 102 -29.64 -14.91 -28.42
N SER A 103 -29.37 -14.43 -29.63
CA SER A 103 -28.22 -13.55 -29.88
C SER A 103 -28.66 -12.09 -29.81
N LEU A 104 -27.80 -11.21 -29.30
CA LEU A 104 -28.08 -9.79 -29.23
C LEU A 104 -27.61 -9.11 -30.51
N GLU A 105 -28.54 -8.56 -31.28
CA GLU A 105 -28.23 -7.72 -32.43
C GLU A 105 -28.11 -6.28 -31.96
N MET A 106 -27.04 -5.62 -32.41
CA MET A 106 -26.67 -4.30 -31.94
C MET A 106 -26.33 -3.41 -33.14
N GLU A 107 -26.65 -2.13 -33.02
CA GLU A 107 -26.21 -1.11 -33.97
C GLU A 107 -24.68 -1.16 -34.14
N LEU A 108 -24.20 -0.87 -35.37
CA LEU A 108 -22.78 -0.88 -35.68
C LEU A 108 -22.02 0.07 -34.75
N GLY A 109 -20.99 -0.44 -34.09
CA GLY A 109 -20.18 0.34 -33.15
C GLY A 109 -20.76 0.47 -31.74
N TYR A 110 -21.98 0.01 -31.48
CA TYR A 110 -22.54 0.01 -30.11
C TYR A 110 -21.73 -0.91 -29.19
N ARG A 111 -21.48 -0.43 -27.97
CA ARG A 111 -20.74 -1.15 -26.92
C ARG A 111 -21.59 -1.32 -25.67
N LEU A 112 -21.53 -2.51 -25.06
CA LEU A 112 -22.17 -2.82 -23.79
C LEU A 112 -21.21 -2.53 -22.64
N CYS A 113 -21.71 -1.80 -21.64
CA CYS A 113 -21.04 -1.64 -20.37
C CYS A 113 -21.11 -2.96 -19.60
N ALA A 114 -19.99 -3.67 -19.55
CA ALA A 114 -19.85 -4.94 -18.86
C ALA A 114 -19.30 -4.74 -17.45
N TYR A 115 -19.85 -5.47 -16.50
CA TYR A 115 -19.44 -5.42 -15.09
C TYR A 115 -18.88 -6.78 -14.65
N ASP A 116 -17.84 -6.73 -13.83
CA ASP A 116 -17.09 -7.90 -13.36
C ASP A 116 -16.51 -8.76 -14.52
N HIS A 117 -15.83 -9.88 -14.22
CA HIS A 117 -15.35 -10.86 -15.22
C HIS A 117 -14.40 -10.33 -16.33
N GLU A 118 -13.84 -9.12 -16.20
CA GLU A 118 -12.93 -8.56 -17.20
C GLU A 118 -11.76 -9.50 -17.51
N ASN A 119 -11.18 -10.14 -16.48
CA ASN A 119 -10.06 -11.07 -16.67
C ASN A 119 -10.46 -12.36 -17.38
N LEU A 120 -11.70 -12.79 -17.20
CA LEU A 120 -12.27 -13.94 -17.91
C LEU A 120 -12.45 -13.60 -19.39
N ILE A 121 -13.07 -12.45 -19.69
CA ILE A 121 -13.27 -11.99 -21.06
C ILE A 121 -11.94 -11.71 -21.76
N THR A 122 -10.98 -11.11 -21.06
CA THR A 122 -9.63 -10.87 -21.60
C THR A 122 -8.89 -12.18 -21.86
N ALA A 123 -9.06 -13.19 -21.01
CA ALA A 123 -8.50 -14.52 -21.27
C ALA A 123 -9.15 -15.17 -22.49
N ALA A 124 -10.49 -15.13 -22.59
CA ALA A 124 -11.27 -15.69 -23.69
C ALA A 124 -10.90 -15.08 -25.04
N ARG A 125 -10.81 -13.74 -25.14
CA ARG A 125 -10.40 -13.02 -26.37
C ARG A 125 -9.06 -13.49 -26.94
N ASN A 126 -8.19 -13.96 -26.08
CA ASN A 126 -6.84 -14.38 -26.44
C ASN A 126 -6.70 -15.91 -26.60
N ALA A 127 -7.73 -16.67 -26.23
CA ALA A 127 -7.71 -18.13 -26.23
C ALA A 127 -8.66 -18.74 -27.27
N LEU A 128 -9.70 -18.01 -27.66
CA LEU A 128 -10.72 -18.43 -28.62
C LEU A 128 -10.41 -17.92 -30.02
N ASP A 129 -10.68 -18.77 -31.01
CA ASP A 129 -10.67 -18.43 -32.43
C ASP A 129 -11.79 -17.45 -32.77
N TYR A 130 -11.67 -16.76 -33.92
CA TYR A 130 -12.57 -15.66 -34.31
C TYR A 130 -14.06 -16.06 -34.28
N ASP A 131 -14.40 -17.22 -34.84
CA ASP A 131 -15.79 -17.72 -34.90
C ASP A 131 -16.36 -18.09 -33.52
N ASP A 132 -15.48 -18.29 -32.54
CA ASP A 132 -15.81 -18.67 -31.17
C ASP A 132 -15.84 -17.49 -30.19
N GLN A 133 -15.57 -16.26 -30.64
CA GLN A 133 -15.50 -15.05 -29.80
C GLN A 133 -16.87 -14.52 -29.38
N TRP A 134 -17.71 -15.38 -28.81
CA TRP A 134 -18.99 -15.02 -28.21
C TRP A 134 -19.04 -15.38 -26.73
N TRP A 135 -19.89 -14.66 -26.00
CA TRP A 135 -20.13 -14.86 -24.57
C TRP A 135 -21.59 -14.62 -24.20
N ILE A 136 -22.04 -15.18 -23.08
CA ILE A 136 -23.39 -14.92 -22.57
C ILE A 136 -23.36 -13.73 -21.62
N VAL A 137 -24.23 -12.76 -21.90
CA VAL A 137 -24.47 -11.60 -21.03
C VAL A 137 -25.83 -11.69 -20.38
N ASP A 138 -25.91 -11.25 -19.12
CA ASP A 138 -27.17 -11.00 -18.42
C ASP A 138 -27.50 -9.51 -18.56
N VAL A 139 -28.56 -9.20 -19.31
CA VAL A 139 -28.90 -7.81 -19.67
C VAL A 139 -29.83 -7.21 -18.62
N TYR A 140 -29.39 -6.08 -18.04
CA TYR A 140 -30.17 -5.24 -17.14
C TYR A 140 -30.50 -3.91 -17.80
N LEU A 141 -31.76 -3.51 -17.79
CA LEU A 141 -32.18 -2.23 -18.33
C LEU A 141 -32.03 -1.12 -17.28
N THR A 142 -31.63 0.08 -17.67
CA THR A 142 -31.49 1.22 -16.74
C THR A 142 -32.28 2.44 -17.22
N ASP A 143 -33.07 3.05 -16.34
CA ASP A 143 -33.71 4.33 -16.57
C ASP A 143 -32.66 5.44 -16.51
N HIS A 144 -32.59 6.30 -17.52
CA HIS A 144 -31.48 7.25 -17.68
C HIS A 144 -32.00 8.63 -18.04
N GLU A 145 -32.79 9.27 -17.18
CA GLU A 145 -33.19 10.67 -17.35
C GLU A 145 -33.23 11.39 -15.98
N GLY A 146 -32.35 12.38 -15.79
CA GLY A 146 -32.24 13.21 -14.58
C GLY A 146 -31.30 12.61 -13.51
N TYR A 147 -30.15 13.25 -13.29
CA TYR A 147 -29.28 12.98 -12.13
C TYR A 147 -29.75 13.90 -11.00
N ASP A 148 -30.50 13.35 -10.05
CA ASP A 148 -30.82 14.00 -8.80
C ASP A 148 -30.27 13.11 -7.66
N PRO A 149 -29.09 13.45 -7.09
CA PRO A 149 -28.47 12.64 -6.05
C PRO A 149 -29.29 12.57 -4.75
N SER A 150 -30.43 13.27 -4.66
CA SER A 150 -31.41 13.13 -3.59
C SER A 150 -32.52 12.10 -3.86
N ASP A 151 -32.62 11.55 -5.09
CA ASP A 151 -33.56 10.49 -5.45
C ASP A 151 -33.10 9.14 -4.91
N GLU A 152 -33.93 8.52 -4.07
CA GLU A 152 -33.70 7.17 -3.56
C GLU A 152 -33.53 6.14 -4.68
N THR A 153 -34.18 6.34 -5.83
CA THR A 153 -34.11 5.45 -6.99
C THR A 153 -32.72 5.46 -7.61
N GLU A 154 -32.09 6.63 -7.69
CA GLU A 154 -30.72 6.79 -8.17
C GLU A 154 -29.71 6.17 -7.20
N SER A 155 -29.93 6.33 -5.89
CA SER A 155 -29.15 5.66 -4.85
C SER A 155 -29.22 4.13 -4.94
N VAL A 156 -30.40 3.55 -5.22
CA VAL A 156 -30.56 2.10 -5.41
C VAL A 156 -29.84 1.63 -6.68
N ARG A 157 -29.94 2.38 -7.78
CA ARG A 157 -29.25 2.09 -9.03
C ARG A 157 -27.73 2.06 -8.85
N ASP A 158 -27.17 3.07 -8.18
CA ASP A 158 -25.72 3.15 -7.95
C ASP A 158 -25.22 1.99 -7.11
N LYS A 159 -25.93 1.65 -6.02
CA LYS A 159 -25.65 0.47 -5.21
C LYS A 159 -25.83 -0.83 -6.00
N PHE A 160 -26.79 -0.91 -6.91
CA PHE A 160 -26.96 -2.05 -7.79
C PHE A 160 -25.76 -2.20 -8.74
N VAL A 161 -25.35 -1.13 -9.44
CA VAL A 161 -24.19 -1.15 -10.32
C VAL A 161 -22.91 -1.48 -9.54
N GLN A 162 -22.75 -0.95 -8.34
CA GLN A 162 -21.67 -1.32 -7.41
C GLN A 162 -21.71 -2.82 -7.07
N SER A 163 -22.89 -3.38 -6.78
CA SER A 163 -23.06 -4.81 -6.50
C SER A 163 -22.66 -5.69 -7.70
N LEU A 164 -22.90 -5.23 -8.92
CA LEU A 164 -22.46 -5.89 -10.15
C LEU A 164 -20.94 -5.82 -10.32
N LYS A 165 -20.31 -4.65 -10.07
CA LYS A 165 -18.85 -4.44 -10.14
C LYS A 165 -18.08 -5.28 -9.12
N GLU A 166 -18.66 -5.46 -7.94
CA GLU A 166 -18.06 -6.08 -6.76
C GLU A 166 -18.69 -7.43 -6.44
N ARG A 167 -18.97 -8.19 -7.50
CA ARG A 167 -19.37 -9.58 -7.41
C ARG A 167 -18.10 -10.43 -7.31
N TYR A 168 -17.86 -11.00 -6.13
CA TYR A 168 -16.80 -11.99 -5.93
C TYR A 168 -17.47 -13.30 -5.60
N LEU A 169 -17.58 -14.18 -6.60
CA LEU A 169 -17.91 -15.57 -6.32
C LEU A 169 -16.83 -16.12 -5.37
N ASN A 170 -17.25 -16.89 -4.36
CA ASN A 170 -16.40 -17.34 -3.25
C ASN A 170 -15.08 -18.01 -3.69
N ASP A 171 -14.99 -18.49 -4.93
CA ASP A 171 -13.82 -19.18 -5.50
C ASP A 171 -12.72 -18.27 -6.06
N SER A 172 -12.96 -16.95 -6.20
CA SER A 172 -11.95 -16.00 -6.71
C SER A 172 -11.77 -14.81 -5.76
N ARG A 173 -11.06 -15.06 -4.66
CA ARG A 173 -10.76 -14.03 -3.68
C ARG A 173 -10.08 -12.82 -4.33
N PRO A 174 -10.59 -11.59 -4.14
CA PRO A 174 -9.91 -10.40 -4.63
C PRO A 174 -8.51 -10.25 -4.01
N PRO A 175 -7.56 -9.66 -4.74
CA PRO A 175 -6.21 -9.46 -4.24
C PRO A 175 -6.20 -8.52 -3.02
N ASP A 176 -5.21 -8.71 -2.14
CA ASP A 176 -5.07 -7.93 -0.90
C ASP A 176 -5.05 -6.42 -1.16
N GLY A 177 -4.49 -5.96 -2.28
CA GLY A 177 -4.47 -4.54 -2.64
C GLY A 177 -5.86 -3.96 -2.95
N LEU A 178 -6.71 -4.71 -3.63
CA LEU A 178 -8.09 -4.31 -3.90
C LEU A 178 -8.91 -4.26 -2.62
N ILE A 179 -8.76 -5.26 -1.76
CA ILE A 179 -9.44 -5.28 -0.46
C ILE A 179 -9.01 -4.08 0.38
N TYR A 180 -7.71 -3.77 0.43
CA TYR A 180 -7.19 -2.63 1.18
C TYR A 180 -7.76 -1.29 0.67
N GLU A 181 -7.73 -1.07 -0.65
CA GLU A 181 -8.26 0.16 -1.24
C GLU A 181 -9.76 0.32 -0.97
N ARG A 182 -10.55 -0.74 -1.16
CA ARG A 182 -12.01 -0.70 -0.96
C ARG A 182 -12.42 -0.45 0.48
N ILE A 183 -11.73 -1.08 1.43
CA ILE A 183 -11.97 -0.78 2.85
C ILE A 183 -11.63 0.69 3.15
N ASN A 184 -10.49 1.20 2.66
CA ASN A 184 -10.14 2.61 2.86
C ASN A 184 -11.14 3.58 2.25
N PHE A 185 -11.61 3.28 1.04
CA PHE A 185 -12.61 4.05 0.31
C PHE A 185 -13.95 4.10 1.07
N TYR A 186 -14.49 2.95 1.47
CA TYR A 186 -15.82 2.91 2.12
C TYR A 186 -15.79 3.31 3.60
N GLU A 187 -14.66 3.20 4.30
CA GLU A 187 -14.52 3.74 5.66
C GLU A 187 -14.32 5.26 5.68
N GLY A 188 -14.12 5.89 4.51
CA GLY A 188 -13.99 7.34 4.36
C GLY A 188 -12.58 7.89 4.59
N TYR A 189 -11.55 7.03 4.57
CA TYR A 189 -10.15 7.46 4.75
C TYR A 189 -9.55 8.17 3.52
N LEU A 190 -10.27 8.20 2.39
CA LEU A 190 -9.81 8.77 1.12
C LEU A 190 -10.60 10.02 0.71
N ASN A 191 -11.05 10.81 1.69
CA ASN A 191 -11.94 11.97 1.48
C ASN A 191 -13.26 11.61 0.79
N THR A 192 -13.74 10.39 1.02
CA THR A 192 -14.97 9.83 0.46
C THR A 192 -16.02 9.73 1.55
N PRO A 193 -17.32 9.87 1.22
CA PRO A 193 -18.39 9.61 2.19
C PRO A 193 -18.29 8.17 2.71
N ARG A 194 -18.46 8.01 4.03
CA ARG A 194 -18.46 6.68 4.65
C ARG A 194 -19.69 5.89 4.20
N ASP A 195 -19.48 4.67 3.74
CA ASP A 195 -20.52 3.69 3.44
C ASP A 195 -20.31 2.44 4.32
N PRO A 196 -20.98 2.37 5.48
CA PRO A 196 -20.83 1.25 6.41
C PRO A 196 -21.25 -0.10 5.81
N LEU A 197 -22.22 -0.13 4.89
CA LEU A 197 -22.73 -1.37 4.31
C LEU A 197 -21.68 -1.97 3.37
N ALA A 198 -21.13 -1.14 2.49
CA ALA A 198 -20.06 -1.55 1.59
C ALA A 198 -18.78 -1.88 2.36
N ALA A 199 -18.40 -1.09 3.37
CA ALA A 199 -17.26 -1.38 4.23
C ALA A 199 -17.39 -2.76 4.91
N ASN A 200 -18.54 -3.03 5.56
CA ASN A 200 -18.81 -4.31 6.22
C ASN A 200 -18.76 -5.49 5.26
N LYS A 201 -19.27 -5.32 4.02
CA LYS A 201 -19.15 -6.34 2.97
C LYS A 201 -17.68 -6.66 2.66
N TRP A 202 -16.82 -5.65 2.52
CA TRP A 202 -15.39 -5.87 2.24
C TRP A 202 -14.61 -6.43 3.43
N TRP A 203 -14.98 -6.08 4.66
CA TRP A 203 -14.48 -6.74 5.87
C TRP A 203 -14.88 -8.22 5.90
N ALA A 204 -16.13 -8.55 5.58
CA ALA A 204 -16.59 -9.92 5.48
C ALA A 204 -15.81 -10.72 4.40
N VAL A 205 -15.56 -10.13 3.23
CA VAL A 205 -14.70 -10.74 2.18
C VAL A 205 -13.28 -11.02 2.69
N LEU A 206 -12.72 -10.15 3.53
CA LEU A 206 -11.40 -10.34 4.13
C LEU A 206 -11.37 -11.48 5.16
N GLU A 207 -12.46 -11.62 5.93
CA GLU A 207 -12.62 -12.54 7.06
C GLU A 207 -13.27 -13.89 6.68
N ALA A 208 -13.85 -14.02 5.48
CA ALA A 208 -14.56 -15.22 5.01
C ALA A 208 -13.72 -16.51 4.99
N VAL A 209 -12.39 -16.41 4.91
CA VAL A 209 -11.51 -17.58 4.95
C VAL A 209 -11.32 -18.03 6.39
N ALA A 210 -11.84 -19.23 6.72
CA ALA A 210 -11.68 -19.83 8.04
C ALA A 210 -10.22 -19.83 8.51
N GLY A 211 -9.99 -19.35 9.74
CA GLY A 211 -8.65 -19.24 10.33
C GLY A 211 -7.81 -18.04 9.85
N SER A 212 -8.29 -17.25 8.87
CA SER A 212 -7.61 -16.03 8.43
C SER A 212 -7.58 -14.98 9.53
N LYS A 213 -6.37 -14.51 9.88
CA LYS A 213 -6.17 -13.41 10.84
C LYS A 213 -6.05 -12.03 10.16
N LYS A 214 -6.26 -11.96 8.84
CA LYS A 214 -6.04 -10.72 8.06
C LYS A 214 -6.92 -9.56 8.52
N GLY A 215 -8.18 -9.80 8.87
CA GLY A 215 -9.08 -8.77 9.40
C GLY A 215 -8.53 -8.13 10.68
N LYS A 216 -8.12 -8.96 11.65
CA LYS A 216 -7.46 -8.50 12.87
C LYS A 216 -6.17 -7.72 12.59
N TYR A 217 -5.35 -8.18 11.66
CA TYR A 217 -4.10 -7.51 11.29
C TYR A 217 -4.35 -6.12 10.68
N LEU A 218 -5.35 -6.00 9.80
CA LEU A 218 -5.70 -4.73 9.18
C LEU A 218 -6.32 -3.75 10.18
N LYS A 219 -7.26 -4.20 11.01
CA LYS A 219 -7.85 -3.39 12.11
C LYS A 219 -6.78 -2.86 13.05
N GLN A 220 -5.77 -3.68 13.38
CA GLN A 220 -4.65 -3.24 14.22
C GLN A 220 -3.74 -2.26 13.48
N PHE A 221 -3.53 -2.44 12.18
CA PHE A 221 -2.73 -1.54 11.35
C PHE A 221 -3.35 -0.13 11.25
N PHE A 222 -4.67 0.00 11.10
CA PHE A 222 -5.34 1.30 11.05
C PHE A 222 -5.18 2.13 12.34
N LYS A 223 -4.89 1.48 13.48
CA LYS A 223 -4.56 2.19 14.73
C LYS A 223 -3.16 2.85 14.71
N HIS A 224 -2.33 2.54 13.71
CA HIS A 224 -1.04 3.20 13.48
C HIS A 224 -1.21 4.30 12.43
N GLU A 225 -1.77 5.45 12.84
CA GLU A 225 -2.18 6.54 11.94
C GLU A 225 -1.08 7.00 10.99
N THR A 226 0.15 7.15 11.50
CA THR A 226 1.31 7.61 10.70
C THR A 226 1.65 6.64 9.56
N LEU A 227 1.72 5.34 9.85
CA LEU A 227 1.98 4.31 8.85
C LEU A 227 0.78 4.14 7.90
N HIS A 228 -0.43 4.23 8.42
CA HIS A 228 -1.64 4.14 7.62
C HIS A 228 -1.71 5.29 6.60
N GLN A 229 -1.50 6.52 7.03
CA GLN A 229 -1.44 7.70 6.15
C GLN A 229 -0.33 7.58 5.10
N LYS A 230 0.89 7.19 5.50
CA LYS A 230 2.01 6.99 4.56
C LYS A 230 1.77 5.86 3.56
N LEU A 231 1.05 4.81 3.94
CA LEU A 231 0.70 3.74 2.99
C LEU A 231 -0.44 4.19 2.05
N ASN A 232 -1.40 4.96 2.56
CA ASN A 232 -2.50 5.52 1.78
C ASN A 232 -2.03 6.50 0.71
N SER A 233 -0.92 7.24 0.92
CA SER A 233 -0.38 8.12 -0.13
C SER A 233 0.04 7.36 -1.40
N LEU A 234 0.27 6.04 -1.32
CA LEU A 234 0.56 5.19 -2.48
C LEU A 234 -0.71 4.74 -3.24
N LEU A 235 -1.92 4.97 -2.71
CA LEU A 235 -3.18 4.56 -3.37
C LEU A 235 -3.42 5.29 -4.70
N VAL A 236 -2.81 6.46 -4.88
CA VAL A 236 -2.85 7.21 -6.16
C VAL A 236 -2.15 6.49 -7.31
N ILE A 237 -1.35 5.45 -7.04
CA ILE A 237 -0.64 4.63 -8.03
C ILE A 237 -1.21 3.19 -8.01
N PRO A 238 -2.31 2.90 -8.73
CA PRO A 238 -2.98 1.60 -8.66
C PRO A 238 -2.06 0.42 -9.00
N GLY A 239 -1.14 0.59 -9.95
CA GLY A 239 -0.22 -0.46 -10.39
C GLY A 239 0.66 -1.06 -9.29
N LEU A 240 0.88 -0.35 -8.17
CA LEU A 240 1.67 -0.85 -7.05
C LEU A 240 0.96 -1.94 -6.24
N TRP A 241 -0.38 -1.96 -6.26
CA TRP A 241 -1.20 -2.65 -5.27
C TRP A 241 -1.36 -4.15 -5.48
N GLU A 242 -0.95 -4.69 -6.64
CA GLU A 242 -0.79 -6.14 -6.81
C GLU A 242 0.27 -6.72 -5.87
N GLY A 243 1.25 -5.89 -5.50
CA GLY A 243 2.30 -6.21 -4.52
C GLY A 243 1.84 -6.25 -3.06
N MET A 244 0.62 -5.78 -2.76
CA MET A 244 0.13 -5.65 -1.38
C MET A 244 -0.05 -7.00 -0.68
N ARG A 245 0.26 -7.06 0.62
CA ARG A 245 0.15 -8.26 1.47
C ARG A 245 -0.41 -7.88 2.85
N ILE A 246 -1.74 -7.81 2.98
CA ILE A 246 -2.42 -7.50 4.26
C ILE A 246 -1.98 -8.47 5.36
N GLY A 247 -1.76 -9.75 5.01
CA GLY A 247 -1.27 -10.76 5.94
C GLY A 247 0.05 -10.44 6.63
N LEU A 248 0.87 -9.53 6.09
CA LEU A 248 2.17 -9.14 6.64
C LEU A 248 2.14 -7.81 7.41
N LEU A 249 1.03 -7.07 7.41
CA LEU A 249 0.96 -5.76 8.08
C LEU A 249 1.17 -5.86 9.60
N HIS A 250 0.75 -6.96 10.24
CA HIS A 250 1.04 -7.17 11.66
C HIS A 250 2.54 -7.29 11.96
N LYS A 251 3.35 -7.78 11.00
CA LYS A 251 4.81 -7.81 11.14
C LYS A 251 5.40 -6.42 10.95
N VAL A 252 4.87 -5.65 10.00
CA VAL A 252 5.25 -4.25 9.76
C VAL A 252 5.09 -3.45 11.06
N THR A 253 3.94 -3.54 11.73
CA THR A 253 3.67 -2.83 12.98
C THR A 253 4.48 -3.36 14.17
N ALA A 254 4.70 -4.67 14.27
CA ALA A 254 5.42 -5.28 15.40
C ALA A 254 6.94 -5.00 15.40
N MET A 255 7.49 -4.55 14.28
CA MET A 255 8.90 -4.17 14.19
C MET A 255 9.22 -2.84 14.89
N HIS A 256 8.22 -1.95 15.07
CA HIS A 256 8.43 -0.60 15.60
C HIS A 256 9.45 0.22 14.79
N CYS A 257 9.56 -0.02 13.49
CA CYS A 257 10.48 0.66 12.57
C CYS A 257 9.72 1.66 11.69
N ASP A 258 8.92 2.53 12.29
CA ASP A 258 7.98 3.39 11.56
C ASP A 258 8.72 4.38 10.65
N GLU A 259 9.86 4.92 11.11
CA GLU A 259 10.69 5.85 10.34
C GLU A 259 11.36 5.17 9.13
N PRO A 260 12.08 4.03 9.27
CA PRO A 260 12.63 3.33 8.11
C PRO A 260 11.56 2.87 7.11
N ILE A 261 10.44 2.33 7.60
CA ILE A 261 9.35 1.85 6.73
C ILE A 261 8.74 3.03 5.96
N GLY A 262 8.47 4.14 6.66
CA GLY A 262 7.96 5.35 6.05
C GLY A 262 8.92 5.98 5.04
N CYS A 263 10.23 5.91 5.28
CA CYS A 263 11.25 6.36 4.33
C CYS A 263 11.22 5.53 3.04
N TYR A 264 11.16 4.20 3.16
CA TYR A 264 11.07 3.31 1.99
C TYR A 264 9.79 3.57 1.18
N TRP A 265 8.63 3.72 1.82
CA TRP A 265 7.38 4.05 1.12
C TRP A 265 7.43 5.45 0.48
N GLY A 266 8.08 6.41 1.13
CA GLY A 266 8.36 7.72 0.54
C GLY A 266 9.23 7.62 -0.71
N LEU A 267 10.25 6.75 -0.72
CA LEU A 267 11.06 6.47 -1.90
C LEU A 267 10.24 5.84 -3.04
N ILE A 268 9.30 4.93 -2.73
CA ILE A 268 8.38 4.39 -3.75
C ILE A 268 7.62 5.56 -4.38
N PHE A 269 6.95 6.39 -3.58
CA PHE A 269 6.18 7.52 -4.10
C PHE A 269 7.04 8.45 -4.96
N SER A 270 8.19 8.89 -4.44
CA SER A 270 9.08 9.83 -5.14
C SER A 270 9.67 9.25 -6.42
N THR A 271 9.91 7.93 -6.48
CA THR A 271 10.36 7.27 -7.71
C THR A 271 9.33 7.43 -8.83
N PHE A 272 8.06 7.14 -8.53
CA PHE A 272 6.99 7.22 -9.53
C PHE A 272 6.58 8.66 -9.85
N SER A 273 6.56 9.55 -8.86
CA SER A 273 6.36 10.99 -9.09
C SER A 273 7.47 11.56 -9.98
N ARG A 274 8.73 11.18 -9.74
CA ARG A 274 9.86 11.52 -10.62
C ARG A 274 9.65 10.99 -12.04
N LEU A 275 9.18 9.76 -12.22
CA LEU A 275 8.93 9.21 -13.57
C LEU A 275 7.96 10.08 -14.38
N VAL A 276 6.89 10.55 -13.75
CA VAL A 276 5.89 11.42 -14.40
C VAL A 276 6.26 12.92 -14.37
N GLY A 277 7.47 13.27 -13.91
CA GLY A 277 7.97 14.64 -13.89
C GLY A 277 7.34 15.53 -12.81
N GLY A 278 6.85 14.95 -11.72
CA GLY A 278 6.15 15.67 -10.65
C GLY A 278 4.68 15.99 -10.97
N ARG A 279 4.18 15.54 -12.12
CA ARG A 279 2.77 15.62 -12.51
C ARG A 279 1.96 14.51 -11.85
N ASP A 280 1.72 14.66 -10.54
CA ASP A 280 1.10 13.62 -9.71
C ASP A 280 -0.32 13.23 -10.19
N GLU A 281 -1.00 14.09 -10.96
CA GLU A 281 -2.26 13.79 -11.65
C GLU A 281 -2.15 12.65 -12.67
N LEU A 282 -0.95 12.33 -13.15
CA LEU A 282 -0.68 11.23 -14.08
C LEU A 282 -0.36 9.90 -13.37
N LEU A 283 -0.06 9.92 -12.08
CA LEU A 283 0.23 8.71 -11.29
C LEU A 283 -0.86 7.63 -11.39
N PRO A 284 -2.16 7.97 -11.44
CA PRO A 284 -3.20 6.98 -11.62
C PRO A 284 -3.03 6.17 -12.91
N LEU A 285 -2.43 6.71 -13.98
CA LEU A 285 -2.29 6.04 -15.28
C LEU A 285 -1.25 4.92 -15.27
N VAL A 286 -0.40 4.87 -14.25
CA VAL A 286 0.60 3.81 -14.05
C VAL A 286 -0.09 2.49 -13.70
N ASP A 287 -0.02 1.52 -14.62
CA ASP A 287 -0.66 0.23 -14.47
C ASP A 287 0.26 -0.88 -13.89
N GLY A 288 -0.37 -1.96 -13.44
CA GLY A 288 0.30 -3.09 -12.80
C GLY A 288 1.23 -3.84 -13.74
N VAL A 289 0.94 -3.85 -15.05
CA VAL A 289 1.83 -4.45 -16.06
C VAL A 289 3.13 -3.65 -16.16
N THR A 290 3.03 -2.32 -16.24
CA THR A 290 4.19 -1.42 -16.24
C THR A 290 5.00 -1.62 -14.97
N VAL A 291 4.36 -1.62 -13.79
CA VAL A 291 5.03 -1.87 -12.50
C VAL A 291 5.72 -3.23 -12.47
N GLU A 292 5.08 -4.31 -12.94
CA GLU A 292 5.67 -5.66 -13.03
C GLU A 292 6.94 -5.67 -13.92
N LEU A 293 6.93 -4.90 -15.00
CA LEU A 293 8.05 -4.83 -15.94
C LEU A 293 9.23 -4.00 -15.43
N ILE A 294 9.00 -2.91 -14.68
CA ILE A 294 10.08 -2.03 -14.22
C ILE A 294 10.64 -2.38 -12.84
N GLN A 295 9.85 -3.04 -11.98
CA GLN A 295 10.27 -3.32 -10.60
C GLN A 295 11.63 -4.03 -10.51
N SER A 296 12.45 -3.61 -9.54
CA SER A 296 13.81 -4.13 -9.30
C SER A 296 14.82 -3.94 -10.44
N ARG A 297 14.47 -3.22 -11.51
CA ARG A 297 15.41 -2.86 -12.58
C ARG A 297 16.15 -1.57 -12.28
N VAL A 298 17.30 -1.42 -12.91
CA VAL A 298 18.27 -0.36 -12.72
C VAL A 298 18.76 0.11 -14.11
N PRO A 299 17.88 0.72 -14.91
CA PRO A 299 18.14 1.00 -16.32
C PRO A 299 19.37 1.87 -16.60
N LYS A 300 19.76 2.75 -15.66
CA LYS A 300 20.98 3.57 -15.81
C LYS A 300 22.28 2.76 -15.75
N ILE A 301 22.27 1.65 -15.01
CA ILE A 301 23.46 0.86 -14.70
C ILE A 301 23.48 -0.45 -15.49
N SER A 302 22.34 -1.13 -15.64
CA SER A 302 22.24 -2.41 -16.34
C SER A 302 21.80 -2.23 -17.78
N ASN A 303 22.73 -2.47 -18.72
CA ASN A 303 22.42 -2.55 -20.14
C ASN A 303 21.39 -3.65 -20.46
N LYS A 304 21.34 -4.74 -19.68
CA LYS A 304 20.34 -5.81 -19.85
C LYS A 304 18.94 -5.30 -19.50
N ASP A 305 18.82 -4.55 -18.40
CA ASP A 305 17.55 -3.91 -18.03
C ASP A 305 17.12 -2.87 -19.05
N LEU A 306 18.03 -2.01 -19.48
CA LEU A 306 17.74 -0.96 -20.45
C LEU A 306 17.17 -1.57 -21.75
N ARG A 307 17.86 -2.56 -22.33
CA ARG A 307 17.39 -3.26 -23.54
C ARG A 307 16.05 -3.97 -23.33
N PHE A 308 15.88 -4.64 -22.18
CA PHE A 308 14.62 -5.29 -21.85
C PHE A 308 13.47 -4.26 -21.80
N LEU A 309 13.71 -3.09 -21.23
CA LEU A 309 12.72 -2.03 -21.14
C LEU A 309 12.46 -1.38 -22.50
N GLU A 310 13.49 -1.11 -23.30
CA GLU A 310 13.37 -0.59 -24.67
C GLU A 310 12.50 -1.50 -25.54
N ASP A 311 12.73 -2.82 -25.47
CA ASP A 311 11.93 -3.80 -26.20
C ASP A 311 10.47 -3.80 -25.78
N ASN A 312 10.18 -3.61 -24.49
CA ASN A 312 8.80 -3.54 -24.00
C ASN A 312 8.15 -2.18 -24.32
N MET A 313 8.94 -1.11 -24.39
CA MET A 313 8.51 0.20 -24.88
C MET A 313 8.08 0.11 -26.35
N LYS A 314 8.93 -0.46 -27.22
CA LYS A 314 8.63 -0.68 -28.64
C LYS A 314 7.41 -1.59 -28.88
N LYS A 315 7.17 -2.54 -27.97
CA LYS A 315 6.00 -3.43 -28.02
C LYS A 315 4.72 -2.78 -27.47
N GLY A 316 4.76 -1.52 -27.04
CA GLY A 316 3.62 -0.80 -26.45
C GLY A 316 3.14 -1.39 -25.12
N ARG A 317 4.03 -2.02 -24.35
CA ARG A 317 3.70 -2.68 -23.07
C ARG A 317 4.02 -1.85 -21.84
N LEU A 318 4.90 -0.86 -21.98
CA LEU A 318 5.24 0.08 -20.91
C LEU A 318 4.43 1.36 -21.10
N PHE A 319 3.83 1.85 -20.01
CA PHE A 319 3.06 3.10 -19.98
C PHE A 319 1.96 3.20 -21.05
N PRO A 320 1.18 2.13 -21.33
CA PRO A 320 0.22 2.11 -22.45
C PRO A 320 -0.95 3.10 -22.29
N ASN A 321 -1.17 3.63 -21.08
CA ASN A 321 -2.25 4.57 -20.78
C ASN A 321 -1.82 6.04 -20.90
N PHE A 322 -0.58 6.30 -21.33
CA PHE A 322 -0.02 7.64 -21.50
C PHE A 322 0.01 8.05 -22.98
N SER A 323 0.05 9.35 -23.25
CA SER A 323 0.26 9.87 -24.60
C SER A 323 1.68 9.51 -25.10
N GLU A 324 1.90 9.52 -26.42
CA GLU A 324 3.24 9.24 -26.97
C GLU A 324 4.28 10.26 -26.50
N GLU A 325 3.88 11.53 -26.32
CA GLU A 325 4.74 12.61 -25.79
C GLU A 325 5.13 12.33 -24.33
N ASP A 326 4.15 12.01 -23.48
CA ASP A 326 4.40 11.68 -22.07
C ASP A 326 5.26 10.41 -21.95
N GLN A 327 5.03 9.41 -22.80
CA GLN A 327 5.81 8.19 -22.85
C GLN A 327 7.29 8.47 -23.12
N GLN A 328 7.62 9.37 -24.04
CA GLN A 328 9.00 9.75 -24.35
C GLN A 328 9.67 10.45 -23.17
N GLU A 329 8.95 11.34 -22.50
CA GLU A 329 9.45 12.06 -21.34
C GLU A 329 9.67 11.12 -20.13
N ILE A 330 8.71 10.23 -19.88
CA ILE A 330 8.82 9.17 -18.87
C ILE A 330 10.00 8.25 -19.18
N TRP A 331 10.19 7.89 -20.46
CA TRP A 331 11.32 7.07 -20.89
C TRP A 331 12.65 7.73 -20.54
N ALA A 332 12.84 9.01 -20.88
CA ALA A 332 14.06 9.74 -20.57
C ALA A 332 14.36 9.78 -19.06
N ARG A 333 13.33 9.87 -18.21
CA ARG A 333 13.50 9.82 -16.75
C ARG A 333 13.72 8.42 -16.22
N LEU A 334 13.06 7.42 -16.83
CA LEU A 334 13.24 6.02 -16.48
C LEU A 334 14.68 5.58 -16.71
N THR A 335 15.30 5.97 -17.83
CA THR A 335 16.70 5.63 -18.12
C THR A 335 17.70 6.23 -17.15
N GLU A 336 17.31 7.29 -16.42
CA GLU A 336 18.16 7.94 -15.43
C GLU A 336 18.11 7.30 -14.04
N ILE A 337 17.31 6.25 -13.83
CA ILE A 337 17.20 5.59 -12.53
C ILE A 337 18.41 4.67 -12.27
N ASP A 338 19.21 5.03 -11.26
CA ASP A 338 20.44 4.38 -10.79
C ASP A 338 20.27 3.55 -9.51
N TYR A 339 19.05 3.19 -9.16
CA TYR A 339 18.76 2.27 -8.06
C TYR A 339 17.67 1.26 -8.46
N PRO A 340 17.57 0.10 -7.80
CA PRO A 340 16.50 -0.86 -8.06
C PRO A 340 15.14 -0.21 -7.81
N ILE A 341 14.31 -0.10 -8.85
CA ILE A 341 13.00 0.55 -8.75
C ILE A 341 12.15 -0.12 -7.66
N PRO A 342 11.83 0.59 -6.56
CA PRO A 342 11.14 0.02 -5.43
C PRO A 342 9.63 -0.01 -5.63
N THR A 343 8.96 -1.01 -5.07
CA THR A 343 7.50 -1.20 -5.11
C THR A 343 7.02 -1.82 -3.80
N LEU A 344 5.70 -1.93 -3.59
CA LEU A 344 5.16 -2.68 -2.45
C LEU A 344 5.67 -4.13 -2.42
N LYS A 345 5.82 -4.75 -3.60
CA LYS A 345 6.30 -6.13 -3.71
C LYS A 345 7.76 -6.27 -3.28
N THR A 346 8.64 -5.32 -3.63
CA THR A 346 10.04 -5.34 -3.19
C THR A 346 10.15 -5.01 -1.72
N PHE A 347 9.38 -4.02 -1.23
CA PHE A 347 9.33 -3.66 0.18
C PHE A 347 9.05 -4.86 1.08
N PHE A 348 8.01 -5.67 0.79
CA PHE A 348 7.69 -6.83 1.64
C PHE A 348 8.81 -7.87 1.69
N LYS A 349 9.66 -7.94 0.66
CA LYS A 349 10.86 -8.78 0.65
C LYS A 349 11.99 -8.11 1.44
N ASP A 350 12.32 -6.86 1.13
CA ASP A 350 13.42 -6.11 1.76
C ASP A 350 13.21 -5.89 3.27
N ARG A 351 11.95 -5.82 3.71
CA ARG A 351 11.55 -5.83 5.13
C ARG A 351 12.18 -6.97 5.92
N LEU A 352 12.41 -8.13 5.30
CA LEU A 352 13.03 -9.27 5.95
C LEU A 352 14.50 -9.01 6.33
N TYR A 353 15.18 -8.10 5.64
CA TYR A 353 16.52 -7.68 6.01
C TYR A 353 16.46 -6.64 7.14
N LEU A 354 15.54 -5.68 7.06
CA LEU A 354 15.25 -4.75 8.15
C LEU A 354 14.93 -5.49 9.46
N GLU A 355 14.15 -6.57 9.40
CA GLU A 355 13.80 -7.42 10.55
C GLU A 355 15.04 -7.98 11.28
N VAL A 356 16.12 -8.29 10.56
CA VAL A 356 17.39 -8.76 11.14
C VAL A 356 18.08 -7.62 11.91
N ALA A 357 18.26 -6.48 11.26
CA ALA A 357 18.91 -5.32 11.87
C ALA A 357 18.10 -4.76 13.05
N GLN A 358 16.78 -4.80 12.94
CA GLN A 358 15.83 -4.42 13.97
C GLN A 358 16.03 -5.22 15.27
N CYS A 359 16.32 -6.52 15.15
CA CYS A 359 16.62 -7.37 16.31
C CYS A 359 17.93 -6.98 16.99
N VAL A 360 18.89 -6.45 16.23
CA VAL A 360 20.15 -5.93 16.77
C VAL A 360 19.89 -4.62 17.53
N MET A 361 19.23 -3.66 16.89
CA MET A 361 18.93 -2.34 17.47
C MET A 361 18.06 -2.43 18.73
N LYS A 362 17.10 -3.38 18.77
CA LYS A 362 16.28 -3.65 19.97
C LYS A 362 17.08 -4.00 21.22
N ARG A 363 18.35 -4.43 21.10
CA ARG A 363 19.20 -4.75 22.27
C ARG A 363 19.77 -3.51 22.94
N LEU A 364 19.71 -2.34 22.31
CA LEU A 364 20.26 -1.09 22.85
C LEU A 364 19.41 -0.50 23.98
N PHE A 365 18.13 -0.85 24.04
CA PHE A 365 17.22 -0.31 25.05
C PHE A 365 16.19 -1.36 25.50
N VAL A 366 15.65 -1.16 26.69
CA VAL A 366 14.51 -1.95 27.18
C VAL A 366 13.24 -1.23 26.73
N GLN A 367 12.40 -1.91 25.96
CA GLN A 367 11.14 -1.34 25.49
C GLN A 367 10.20 -1.13 26.70
N PRO A 368 9.73 0.10 26.97
CA PRO A 368 8.79 0.35 28.05
C PRO A 368 7.50 -0.44 27.83
N ARG A 369 6.94 -1.03 28.90
CA ARG A 369 5.68 -1.78 28.80
C ARG A 369 4.47 -0.89 28.50
N SER A 370 4.56 0.41 28.80
CA SER A 370 3.47 1.39 28.71
C SER A 370 3.51 2.27 27.45
N GLU A 371 4.65 2.37 26.76
CA GLU A 371 4.82 3.30 25.63
C GLU A 371 5.17 2.57 24.34
N LYS A 372 4.43 2.86 23.28
CA LYS A 372 4.72 2.39 21.92
C LYS A 372 5.73 3.32 21.25
N ILE A 373 6.98 3.25 21.70
CA ILE A 373 8.09 3.97 21.06
C ILE A 373 8.61 3.20 19.85
N THR A 374 9.11 3.93 18.85
CA THR A 374 9.85 3.35 17.71
C THR A 374 11.25 2.94 18.14
N ILE A 375 11.94 2.15 17.28
CA ILE A 375 13.34 1.79 17.52
C ILE A 375 14.22 3.03 17.58
N ASP A 376 14.04 3.96 16.66
CA ASP A 376 14.80 5.20 16.63
C ASP A 376 14.59 6.02 17.90
N GLN A 377 13.32 6.25 18.30
CA GLN A 377 13.00 6.95 19.55
C GLN A 377 13.62 6.27 20.77
N GLY A 378 13.58 4.93 20.83
CA GLY A 378 14.19 4.15 21.90
C GLY A 378 15.70 4.32 21.97
N VAL A 379 16.38 4.37 20.81
CA VAL A 379 17.83 4.59 20.74
C VAL A 379 18.18 6.04 21.08
N TYR A 380 17.47 7.04 20.54
CA TYR A 380 17.67 8.45 20.90
C TYR A 380 17.47 8.70 22.41
N GLY A 381 16.54 7.98 23.04
CA GLY A 381 16.33 8.02 24.49
C GLY A 381 17.51 7.51 25.32
N LYS A 382 18.48 6.82 24.71
CA LYS A 382 19.71 6.35 25.36
C LYS A 382 20.90 7.28 25.24
N TYR A 383 20.77 8.41 24.55
CA TYR A 383 21.84 9.40 24.49
C TYR A 383 22.02 10.08 25.84
N ASP A 384 23.27 10.06 26.36
CA ASP A 384 23.65 10.64 27.65
C ASP A 384 23.74 12.16 27.54
N THR A 385 22.72 12.87 28.04
CA THR A 385 22.68 14.33 28.04
C THR A 385 22.50 14.86 29.46
N PRO A 386 23.36 15.77 29.94
CA PRO A 386 23.15 16.44 31.22
C PRO A 386 21.96 17.41 31.19
N VAL A 387 21.56 17.87 29.99
CA VAL A 387 20.44 18.80 29.77
C VAL A 387 19.27 18.07 29.10
N PRO A 388 18.02 18.26 29.54
CA PRO A 388 16.85 17.74 28.84
C PRO A 388 16.75 18.33 27.42
N VAL A 389 17.04 17.51 26.41
CA VAL A 389 16.89 17.85 24.99
C VAL A 389 15.64 17.19 24.43
N SER A 390 14.83 17.96 23.68
CA SER A 390 13.62 17.45 23.03
C SER A 390 13.95 16.35 22.02
N MET A 391 12.99 15.43 21.78
CA MET A 391 13.19 14.32 20.84
C MET A 391 13.48 14.80 19.42
N ALA A 392 12.82 15.88 18.98
CA ALA A 392 13.04 16.45 17.65
C ALA A 392 14.48 16.93 17.46
N LEU A 393 15.07 17.56 18.48
CA LEU A 393 16.45 18.04 18.42
C LEU A 393 17.46 16.89 18.46
N ARG A 394 17.17 15.83 19.24
CA ARG A 394 17.96 14.59 19.23
C ARG A 394 17.97 13.96 17.83
N GLN A 395 16.81 13.85 17.19
CA GLN A 395 16.69 13.31 15.83
C GLN A 395 17.51 14.10 14.81
N GLN A 396 17.54 15.43 14.94
CA GLN A 396 18.30 16.29 14.03
C GLN A 396 19.82 16.10 14.17
N TRP A 397 20.33 16.07 15.40
CA TRP A 397 21.78 16.08 15.67
C TRP A 397 22.42 14.69 15.64
N LEU A 398 21.69 13.67 16.09
CA LEU A 398 22.21 12.32 16.27
C LEU A 398 21.87 11.40 15.10
N GLY A 399 21.32 11.94 14.01
CA GLY A 399 20.93 11.16 12.83
C GLY A 399 22.08 10.33 12.26
N ASN A 400 23.28 10.92 12.18
CA ASN A 400 24.50 10.23 11.72
C ASN A 400 24.94 9.09 12.66
N ASP A 401 24.67 9.21 13.96
CA ASP A 401 25.01 8.18 14.95
C ASP A 401 24.05 7.01 14.88
N VAL A 402 22.75 7.29 14.79
CA VAL A 402 21.75 6.25 14.60
C VAL A 402 21.90 5.58 13.23
N LEU A 403 22.29 6.32 12.19
CA LEU A 403 22.62 5.76 10.88
C LEU A 403 23.78 4.78 10.97
N GLU A 404 24.83 5.11 11.73
CA GLU A 404 25.96 4.19 11.98
C GLU A 404 25.49 2.91 12.66
N PHE A 405 24.63 3.01 13.67
CA PHE A 405 24.14 1.84 14.40
C PHE A 405 23.28 0.95 13.50
N TRP A 406 22.43 1.55 12.67
CA TRP A 406 21.68 0.83 11.65
C TRP A 406 22.60 0.18 10.60
N ARG A 407 23.64 0.89 10.13
CA ARG A 407 24.64 0.38 9.19
C ARG A 407 25.31 -0.87 9.76
N PHE A 408 25.85 -0.77 10.98
CA PHE A 408 26.49 -1.89 11.67
C PHE A 408 25.53 -3.08 11.81
N SER A 409 24.27 -2.79 12.19
CA SER A 409 23.22 -3.80 12.34
C SER A 409 22.88 -4.50 11.01
N PHE A 410 22.89 -3.77 9.89
CA PHE A 410 22.72 -4.36 8.55
C PHE A 410 23.95 -5.19 8.13
N GLN A 411 25.15 -4.71 8.46
CA GLN A 411 26.41 -5.31 8.06
C GLN A 411 26.66 -6.66 8.75
N TYR A 412 26.38 -6.76 10.06
CA TYR A 412 26.71 -7.93 10.89
C TYR A 412 25.49 -8.63 11.52
N GLY A 413 24.27 -8.21 11.18
CA GLY A 413 23.06 -8.68 11.85
C GLY A 413 22.80 -10.19 11.73
N PHE A 414 23.27 -10.84 10.66
CA PHE A 414 23.11 -12.29 10.49
C PHE A 414 24.01 -13.08 11.44
N GLU A 415 25.20 -12.57 11.73
CA GLU A 415 26.17 -13.14 12.66
C GLU A 415 25.78 -12.88 14.12
N MET A 416 25.18 -11.70 14.37
CA MET A 416 24.72 -11.26 15.69
C MET A 416 23.40 -11.91 16.13
N THR A 417 22.61 -12.45 15.20
CA THR A 417 21.28 -13.01 15.46
C THR A 417 21.17 -14.46 14.97
N ASN A 418 20.00 -15.10 15.17
CA ASN A 418 19.73 -16.45 14.67
C ASN A 418 19.09 -16.45 13.27
N HIS A 419 19.08 -15.30 12.58
CA HIS A 419 18.52 -15.22 11.23
C HIS A 419 19.47 -15.86 10.23
N GLN A 420 18.91 -16.55 9.25
CA GLN A 420 19.67 -17.15 8.16
C GLN A 420 19.56 -16.31 6.88
N ARG A 421 20.66 -16.28 6.12
CA ARG A 421 20.74 -15.78 4.74
C ARG A 421 20.06 -16.76 3.79
N LEU A 422 19.68 -16.30 2.60
CA LEU A 422 19.10 -17.18 1.58
C LEU A 422 20.16 -18.12 1.03
N LYS A 423 19.80 -19.39 0.85
CA LYS A 423 20.64 -20.34 0.12
C LYS A 423 20.43 -20.13 -1.38
N TRP A 424 21.51 -20.20 -2.14
CA TRP A 424 21.44 -20.21 -3.60
C TRP A 424 21.04 -21.62 -4.06
N SER A 425 19.87 -21.79 -4.65
CA SER A 425 19.54 -23.04 -5.35
C SER A 425 20.37 -23.07 -6.63
N LYS A 426 21.40 -23.91 -6.71
CA LYS A 426 22.01 -24.25 -8.01
C LYS A 426 20.97 -25.05 -8.81
N ASP A 427 20.69 -24.61 -10.03
CA ASP A 427 19.91 -25.39 -10.98
C ASP A 427 20.71 -26.67 -11.34
N GLY A 428 20.18 -27.84 -10.98
CA GLY A 428 20.42 -29.08 -11.74
C GLY A 428 21.72 -29.87 -11.56
N GLU A 429 22.31 -29.96 -10.37
CA GLU A 429 23.25 -31.07 -10.07
C GLU A 429 22.70 -32.01 -8.99
N PRO A 430 22.89 -33.34 -9.15
CA PRO A 430 22.42 -34.32 -8.19
C PRO A 430 23.10 -34.09 -6.84
N GLU A 431 22.38 -34.38 -5.77
CA GLU A 431 22.87 -34.36 -4.39
C GLU A 431 24.21 -35.11 -4.29
N ASP A 432 25.32 -34.36 -4.35
CA ASP A 432 26.60 -34.89 -3.91
C ASP A 432 26.59 -34.88 -2.38
N MET A 433 26.62 -36.10 -1.84
CA MET A 433 26.56 -36.45 -0.43
C MET A 433 27.80 -36.03 0.39
N PHE A 434 28.54 -35.01 -0.02
CA PHE A 434 29.71 -34.52 0.69
C PHE A 434 29.84 -33.00 0.56
N ASP A 435 29.05 -32.27 1.36
CA ASP A 435 29.50 -30.99 1.92
C ASP A 435 28.57 -30.55 3.07
N GLN A 436 28.67 -31.27 4.18
CA GLN A 436 28.15 -30.80 5.48
C GLN A 436 29.19 -29.97 6.25
N GLN A 437 30.33 -29.61 5.62
CA GLN A 437 31.45 -28.93 6.27
C GLN A 437 32.26 -28.03 5.30
N SER A 438 31.63 -27.00 4.72
CA SER A 438 32.34 -25.84 4.14
C SER A 438 31.28 -24.76 3.82
N SER A 439 31.20 -23.57 4.41
CA SER A 439 32.19 -22.67 4.97
C SER A 439 31.60 -21.91 6.18
N GLU A 440 31.69 -22.48 7.39
CA GLU A 440 31.86 -21.64 8.59
C GLU A 440 33.33 -21.25 8.62
N SER A 441 33.73 -20.30 7.76
CA SER A 441 34.98 -19.59 8.02
C SER A 441 34.82 -18.96 9.40
N SER A 442 35.74 -19.24 10.32
CA SER A 442 35.77 -18.73 11.69
C SER A 442 35.85 -17.19 11.70
N PHE A 443 34.74 -16.52 11.40
CA PHE A 443 34.54 -15.12 11.70
C PHE A 443 34.47 -14.96 13.22
N LEU A 444 34.61 -13.72 13.71
CA LEU A 444 34.63 -13.49 15.15
C LEU A 444 33.42 -14.15 15.85
N PRO A 445 33.62 -14.73 17.05
CA PRO A 445 32.53 -15.27 17.83
C PRO A 445 31.42 -14.23 18.01
N ARG A 446 30.15 -14.67 17.97
CA ARG A 446 28.97 -13.79 18.09
C ARG A 446 29.09 -12.77 19.24
N GLN A 447 29.65 -13.21 20.38
CA GLN A 447 29.81 -12.36 21.57
C GLN A 447 30.79 -11.19 21.34
N GLU A 448 31.87 -11.41 20.57
CA GLU A 448 32.85 -10.37 20.25
C GLU A 448 32.26 -9.29 19.33
N ILE A 449 31.42 -9.68 18.36
CA ILE A 449 30.72 -8.73 17.49
C ILE A 449 29.77 -7.84 18.32
N TRP A 450 29.06 -8.43 19.30
CA TRP A 450 28.21 -7.69 20.24
C TRP A 450 29.01 -6.75 21.13
N ARG A 451 30.18 -7.18 21.64
CA ARG A 451 31.08 -6.34 22.42
C ARG A 451 31.53 -5.12 21.62
N HIS A 452 31.95 -5.33 20.37
CA HIS A 452 32.34 -4.25 19.47
C HIS A 452 31.19 -3.27 19.23
N PHE A 453 29.99 -3.77 18.94
CA PHE A 453 28.82 -2.92 18.75
C PHE A 453 28.50 -2.05 19.98
N PHE A 454 28.53 -2.62 21.19
CA PHE A 454 28.30 -1.85 22.40
C PHE A 454 29.43 -0.86 22.71
N ALA A 455 30.68 -1.19 22.36
CA ALA A 455 31.80 -0.26 22.46
C ALA A 455 31.61 0.94 21.52
N LEU A 456 31.21 0.68 20.26
CA LEU A 456 30.86 1.71 19.27
C LEU A 456 29.77 2.65 19.79
N VAL A 457 28.69 2.09 20.35
CA VAL A 457 27.55 2.88 20.88
C VAL A 457 28.00 3.78 22.04
N ARG A 458 28.80 3.26 22.98
CA ARG A 458 29.34 4.07 24.09
C ARG A 458 30.30 5.15 23.63
N ALA A 459 31.13 4.86 22.63
CA ALA A 459 32.06 5.83 22.06
C ALA A 459 31.33 7.06 21.49
N ARG A 460 30.05 6.93 21.15
CA ARG A 460 29.18 8.03 20.69
C ARG A 460 28.27 8.60 21.79
N ALA A 461 28.59 8.36 23.06
CA ALA A 461 27.84 8.84 24.24
C ALA A 461 26.39 8.31 24.35
N PHE A 462 26.13 7.10 23.86
CA PHE A 462 24.88 6.39 24.12
C PHE A 462 25.08 5.31 25.19
N GLN A 463 24.08 5.16 26.06
CA GLN A 463 24.01 4.07 27.01
C GLN A 463 23.85 2.73 26.28
N ALA A 464 24.70 1.75 26.59
CA ALA A 464 24.65 0.41 26.05
C ALA A 464 24.78 -0.65 27.16
N PRO A 465 24.14 -1.83 27.03
CA PRO A 465 24.26 -2.92 28.00
C PRO A 465 25.72 -3.33 28.26
N VAL A 466 26.12 -3.42 29.53
CA VAL A 466 27.48 -3.83 29.94
C VAL A 466 27.61 -5.35 29.78
N PRO A 467 28.55 -5.86 28.96
CA PRO A 467 28.84 -7.29 28.92
C PRO A 467 29.41 -7.73 30.28
N ASN A 468 29.04 -8.93 30.75
CA ASN A 468 29.45 -9.45 32.06
C ASN A 468 30.99 -9.56 32.25
N ASP A 469 31.77 -9.52 31.18
CA ASP A 469 33.24 -9.51 31.17
C ASP A 469 33.77 -8.18 30.61
N SER A 470 33.70 -7.07 31.35
CA SER A 470 34.26 -5.78 30.90
C SER A 470 35.80 -5.71 30.95
N SER A 471 36.45 -6.79 31.40
CA SER A 471 37.88 -6.89 31.70
C SER A 471 38.78 -7.30 30.51
N PHE A 472 38.21 -7.62 29.34
CA PHE A 472 39.00 -7.98 28.16
C PHE A 472 38.98 -6.87 27.11
N ALA A 473 40.14 -6.61 26.49
CA ALA A 473 40.26 -5.69 25.36
C ALA A 473 39.32 -6.12 24.23
N THR A 474 38.68 -5.14 23.58
CA THR A 474 37.80 -5.42 22.43
C THR A 474 38.68 -5.90 21.27
N VAL A 475 38.39 -7.08 20.71
CA VAL A 475 39.07 -7.55 19.51
C VAL A 475 38.67 -6.64 18.34
N GLU A 476 39.66 -6.18 17.56
CA GLU A 476 39.37 -5.39 16.36
C GLU A 476 38.58 -6.23 15.35
N LEU A 477 37.52 -5.62 14.78
CA LEU A 477 36.81 -6.25 13.67
C LEU A 477 37.74 -6.31 12.46
N PRO A 478 37.80 -7.46 11.75
CA PRO A 478 38.52 -7.53 10.49
C PRO A 478 37.99 -6.44 9.54
N SER A 479 38.90 -5.64 8.96
CA SER A 479 38.52 -4.69 7.93
C SER A 479 37.83 -5.44 6.78
N PRO A 480 36.62 -5.03 6.35
CA PRO A 480 35.94 -5.66 5.24
C PRO A 480 36.83 -5.64 3.99
N ARG A 481 37.04 -6.80 3.38
CA ARG A 481 37.86 -6.90 2.16
C ARG A 481 37.08 -6.32 0.98
N PRO A 482 37.67 -5.44 0.15
CA PRO A 482 37.06 -5.03 -1.11
C PRO A 482 36.62 -6.25 -1.92
N CYS A 483 35.31 -6.41 -2.08
CA CYS A 483 34.71 -7.60 -2.66
C CYS A 483 33.43 -7.19 -3.42
N GLU A 484 33.31 -7.69 -4.64
CA GLU A 484 32.08 -7.61 -5.42
C GLU A 484 31.59 -9.00 -5.76
N TYR A 485 30.27 -9.15 -5.89
CA TYR A 485 29.65 -10.36 -6.38
C TYR A 485 28.58 -10.01 -7.44
N PRO A 486 28.54 -10.69 -8.60
CA PRO A 486 29.46 -11.75 -9.04
C PRO A 486 30.90 -11.23 -9.27
N GLU A 487 31.89 -12.12 -9.17
CA GLU A 487 33.30 -11.76 -9.42
C GLU A 487 33.55 -11.47 -10.91
N ASP A 488 32.93 -12.22 -11.81
CA ASP A 488 33.01 -12.00 -13.26
C ASP A 488 32.33 -10.67 -13.63
N ILE A 489 33.11 -9.74 -14.17
CA ILE A 489 32.71 -8.37 -14.56
C ILE A 489 31.61 -8.38 -15.64
N SER A 490 31.52 -9.45 -16.44
CA SER A 490 30.48 -9.63 -17.46
C SER A 490 29.13 -10.08 -16.89
N GLU A 491 29.11 -10.55 -15.64
CA GLU A 491 27.90 -10.97 -14.95
C GLU A 491 27.32 -9.86 -14.06
N GLU A 492 26.00 -9.97 -13.83
CA GLU A 492 25.24 -9.10 -12.92
C GLU A 492 24.16 -9.92 -12.22
N ILE A 493 23.65 -9.43 -11.10
CA ILE A 493 22.60 -10.14 -10.34
C ILE A 493 21.28 -10.13 -11.11
N ASP A 494 20.68 -11.31 -11.25
CA ASP A 494 19.34 -11.49 -11.84
C ASP A 494 18.29 -10.63 -11.14
N VAL A 495 17.40 -10.00 -11.91
CA VAL A 495 16.31 -9.14 -11.40
C VAL A 495 15.51 -9.79 -10.25
N ALA A 496 15.24 -11.10 -10.34
CA ALA A 496 14.49 -11.84 -9.33
C ALA A 496 15.18 -11.89 -7.95
N LYS A 497 16.51 -11.76 -7.92
CA LYS A 497 17.39 -11.87 -6.75
C LYS A 497 17.82 -10.50 -6.18
N ARG A 498 17.35 -9.40 -6.78
CA ARG A 498 17.75 -8.02 -6.41
C ARG A 498 17.05 -7.44 -5.17
N CYS A 499 16.10 -8.17 -4.59
CA CYS A 499 15.36 -7.75 -3.40
C CYS A 499 15.25 -8.90 -2.39
N GLY A 500 15.10 -8.54 -1.11
CA GLY A 500 15.02 -9.44 0.02
C GLY A 500 16.33 -9.61 0.77
N LYS A 501 16.35 -10.66 1.59
CA LYS A 501 17.54 -11.04 2.36
C LYS A 501 18.71 -11.32 1.41
N PRO A 502 19.95 -10.97 1.81
CA PRO A 502 21.12 -11.37 1.07
C PRO A 502 21.30 -12.90 1.04
N TYR A 503 22.06 -13.36 0.05
CA TYR A 503 22.38 -14.77 -0.12
C TYR A 503 23.62 -15.16 0.68
N SER A 504 23.80 -16.45 0.94
CA SER A 504 24.93 -16.97 1.72
C SER A 504 26.27 -16.83 1.00
N ASN A 505 26.28 -16.77 -0.33
CA ASN A 505 27.47 -16.57 -1.15
C ASN A 505 27.84 -15.09 -1.35
N THR A 506 27.05 -14.14 -0.84
CA THR A 506 27.32 -12.69 -0.99
C THR A 506 27.89 -12.05 0.28
N VAL A 507 28.23 -12.84 1.31
CA VAL A 507 28.57 -12.35 2.66
C VAL A 507 29.66 -11.28 2.65
N GLU A 508 30.81 -11.56 2.04
CA GLU A 508 31.94 -10.62 2.02
C GLU A 508 31.64 -9.36 1.20
N ALA A 509 30.98 -9.51 0.06
CA ALA A 509 30.54 -8.37 -0.76
C ALA A 509 29.56 -7.47 0.00
N ASP A 510 28.61 -8.06 0.73
CA ASP A 510 27.64 -7.32 1.54
C ASP A 510 28.32 -6.59 2.71
N ARG A 511 29.28 -7.24 3.38
CA ARG A 511 30.06 -6.64 4.47
C ARG A 511 30.87 -5.45 4.00
N PHE A 512 31.55 -5.58 2.86
CA PHE A 512 32.33 -4.49 2.30
C PHE A 512 31.44 -3.33 1.85
N ALA A 513 30.34 -3.62 1.14
CA ALA A 513 29.44 -2.60 0.63
C ALA A 513 28.78 -1.74 1.71
N LEU A 514 28.63 -2.29 2.93
CA LEU A 514 28.08 -1.61 4.10
C LEU A 514 29.17 -1.07 5.04
N SER A 515 30.43 -1.05 4.63
CA SER A 515 31.51 -0.35 5.37
C SER A 515 31.33 1.17 5.31
N ALA A 516 31.91 1.90 6.26
CA ALA A 516 31.88 3.36 6.28
C ALA A 516 32.51 3.94 5.01
N GLU A 517 33.65 3.35 4.63
CA GLU A 517 34.47 3.74 3.49
C GLU A 517 33.70 3.55 2.19
N SER A 518 33.06 2.39 2.01
CA SER A 518 32.32 2.08 0.79
C SER A 518 31.07 2.94 0.61
N LEU A 519 30.36 3.29 1.70
CA LEU A 519 29.19 4.16 1.62
C LEU A 519 29.54 5.63 1.32
N GLN A 520 30.74 6.08 1.68
CA GLN A 520 31.25 7.42 1.36
C GLN A 520 31.80 7.53 -0.07
N GLN A 521 32.21 6.42 -0.68
CA GLN A 521 32.72 6.42 -2.04
C GLN A 521 31.60 6.69 -3.06
N SER A 522 31.70 7.81 -3.77
CA SER A 522 30.84 8.20 -4.88
C SER A 522 31.25 7.52 -6.20
N GLN A 523 31.60 6.23 -6.16
CA GLN A 523 31.87 5.50 -7.39
C GLN A 523 30.56 5.23 -8.13
N ILE A 524 30.51 5.62 -9.41
CA ILE A 524 29.40 5.31 -10.28
C ILE A 524 29.43 3.80 -10.55
N PRO A 525 28.42 3.02 -10.12
CA PRO A 525 28.41 1.59 -10.33
C PRO A 525 28.35 1.29 -11.83
N VAL A 526 29.21 0.39 -12.30
CA VAL A 526 29.26 -0.01 -13.72
C VAL A 526 28.30 -1.16 -14.02
N ARG A 527 27.86 -1.90 -12.99
CA ARG A 527 26.98 -3.07 -13.08
C ARG A 527 26.20 -3.31 -11.79
N VAL A 528 25.17 -4.17 -11.86
CA VAL A 528 24.32 -4.48 -10.70
C VAL A 528 24.92 -5.63 -9.88
N THR A 529 25.78 -5.29 -8.91
CA THR A 529 26.41 -6.23 -7.98
C THR A 529 25.60 -6.41 -6.69
N ALA A 530 25.91 -7.46 -5.91
CA ALA A 530 25.36 -7.65 -4.58
C ALA A 530 25.62 -6.42 -3.68
N GLY A 531 26.84 -5.88 -3.72
CA GLY A 531 27.22 -4.70 -2.95
C GLY A 531 26.39 -3.47 -3.30
N PHE A 532 26.25 -3.18 -4.60
CA PHE A 532 25.36 -2.11 -5.09
C PHE A 532 23.94 -2.27 -4.53
N LEU A 533 23.36 -3.46 -4.62
CA LEU A 533 22.00 -3.73 -4.12
C LEU A 533 21.90 -3.53 -2.61
N ARG A 534 22.92 -3.91 -1.83
CA ARG A 534 22.92 -3.68 -0.38
C ARG A 534 22.92 -2.21 -0.04
N GLN A 535 23.74 -1.41 -0.72
CA GLN A 535 23.77 0.03 -0.54
C GLN A 535 22.43 0.66 -0.92
N SER A 536 21.81 0.24 -2.03
CA SER A 536 20.50 0.75 -2.43
C SER A 536 19.42 0.44 -1.41
N VAL A 537 19.35 -0.79 -0.89
CA VAL A 537 18.36 -1.18 0.14
C VAL A 537 18.61 -0.43 1.44
N PHE A 538 19.86 -0.23 1.84
CA PHE A 538 20.21 0.55 3.02
C PHE A 538 19.77 2.02 2.87
N LYS A 539 20.09 2.66 1.75
CA LYS A 539 19.65 4.03 1.43
C LYS A 539 18.12 4.14 1.34
N ALA A 540 17.44 3.12 0.84
CA ALA A 540 15.98 3.10 0.76
C ALA A 540 15.30 3.12 2.14
N PHE A 541 15.89 2.47 3.15
CA PHE A 541 15.36 2.51 4.51
C PHE A 541 15.83 3.73 5.30
N PHE A 542 17.08 4.17 5.14
CA PHE A 542 17.71 5.11 6.08
C PHE A 542 18.11 6.47 5.48
N GLY A 543 17.66 6.77 4.26
CA GLY A 543 17.93 8.06 3.61
C GLY A 543 17.50 9.28 4.44
N TYR A 544 16.52 9.12 5.33
CA TYR A 544 16.06 10.18 6.24
C TYR A 544 17.08 10.59 7.31
N LEU A 545 18.09 9.76 7.62
CA LEU A 545 19.09 10.05 8.65
C LEU A 545 20.33 10.79 8.11
N GLY A 546 20.58 10.73 6.80
CA GLY A 546 21.79 11.31 6.17
C GLY A 546 21.66 12.76 5.73
N ASN A 547 20.45 13.34 5.74
CA ASN A 547 20.17 14.68 5.19
C ASN A 547 20.26 15.83 6.22
N SER A 548 20.75 15.59 7.43
CA SER A 548 20.85 16.66 8.46
C SER A 548 21.84 17.78 8.10
N ASN A 549 22.71 17.57 7.11
CA ASN A 549 23.66 18.58 6.62
C ASN A 549 23.49 18.82 5.11
N GLY A 550 22.55 19.69 4.74
CA GLY A 550 22.57 20.40 3.46
C GLY A 550 21.48 20.03 2.46
N GLN A 551 20.23 20.40 2.72
CA GLN A 551 19.30 20.99 1.75
C GLN A 551 18.00 21.37 2.44
N THR A 552 17.90 22.63 2.86
CA THR A 552 16.64 23.34 2.97
C THR A 552 16.03 23.44 1.57
N HIS A 553 15.19 22.50 1.20
CA HIS A 553 14.13 22.79 0.24
C HIS A 553 13.01 23.45 1.03
N GLY A 554 12.86 24.76 0.82
CA GLY A 554 11.74 25.54 1.31
C GLY A 554 10.43 24.94 0.80
N GLY A 555 9.57 24.66 1.75
CA GLY A 555 8.22 24.14 1.56
C GLY A 555 7.57 24.25 2.92
N ASP A 556 7.16 25.46 3.28
CA ASP A 556 6.42 25.72 4.50
C ASP A 556 5.20 24.78 4.57
N PRO A 557 4.85 24.27 5.77
CA PRO A 557 3.60 23.55 5.96
C PRO A 557 2.43 24.52 5.74
N PRO A 558 1.32 24.11 5.10
CA PRO A 558 0.17 24.98 4.98
C PRO A 558 -0.40 25.21 6.39
N GLU A 559 -0.25 26.44 6.87
CA GLU A 559 -0.96 26.90 8.05
C GLU A 559 -2.47 26.82 7.77
N ASN A 560 -3.16 26.13 8.68
CA ASN A 560 -4.60 26.20 8.82
C ASN A 560 -5.02 27.65 9.08
N ASN A 561 -5.62 28.31 8.09
CA ASN A 561 -6.57 29.38 8.35
C ASN A 561 -7.93 28.95 7.79
N THR A 562 -8.74 28.42 8.69
CA THR A 562 -10.19 28.57 8.66
C THR A 562 -10.49 30.06 8.59
N ASP A 563 -11.04 30.52 7.47
CA ASP A 563 -12.08 31.54 7.50
C ASP A 563 -13.10 31.28 6.39
N ILE A 564 -14.33 31.18 6.87
CA ILE A 564 -15.58 31.06 6.14
C ILE A 564 -15.85 32.40 5.48
N GLN A 565 -16.14 32.45 4.18
CA GLN A 565 -17.29 33.21 3.67
C GLN A 565 -17.63 32.91 2.20
N ASN A 566 -18.94 32.74 2.02
CA ASN A 566 -19.72 32.69 0.80
C ASN A 566 -19.26 33.69 -0.28
N TYR A 567 -19.41 33.31 -1.54
CA TYR A 567 -20.48 33.81 -2.44
C TYR A 567 -20.19 33.32 -3.86
N GLY A 568 -21.15 32.59 -4.43
CA GLY A 568 -21.36 32.62 -5.87
C GLY A 568 -22.08 33.92 -6.19
N GLU A 569 -21.62 34.65 -7.20
CA GLU A 569 -22.45 35.05 -8.33
C GLU A 569 -21.63 35.76 -9.42
N GLN A 570 -22.12 35.51 -10.61
CA GLN A 570 -21.69 35.86 -11.95
C GLN A 570 -21.44 37.35 -12.28
N LEU A 571 -20.66 37.51 -13.36
CA LEU A 571 -20.80 38.46 -14.49
C LEU A 571 -20.02 39.80 -14.53
N ASN A 572 -19.35 39.94 -15.69
CA ASN A 572 -19.11 41.12 -16.52
C ASN A 572 -18.16 42.24 -16.05
N ARG A 573 -16.96 42.23 -16.66
CA ARG A 573 -16.13 43.42 -16.91
C ARG A 573 -16.72 44.22 -18.08
N GLY A 574 -17.21 45.41 -17.79
CA GLY A 574 -17.37 46.52 -18.73
C GLY A 574 -16.73 47.77 -18.11
N ALA A 575 -15.84 48.40 -18.87
CA ALA A 575 -15.08 49.59 -18.49
C ALA A 575 -15.97 50.81 -18.21
N VAL A 576 -15.45 51.78 -17.41
CA VAL A 576 -15.38 53.23 -17.72
C VAL A 576 -14.85 54.02 -16.50
N VAL A 577 -13.74 54.72 -16.76
CA VAL A 577 -13.28 56.06 -16.32
C VAL A 577 -14.06 56.81 -15.22
N GLY A 578 -13.34 57.42 -14.26
CA GLY A 578 -13.88 58.56 -13.50
C GLY A 578 -13.09 58.99 -12.26
N ASN A 579 -12.36 60.10 -12.40
CA ASN A 579 -11.53 60.87 -11.45
C ASN A 579 -12.12 61.27 -10.07
N ALA A 580 -11.19 61.78 -9.24
CA ALA A 580 -11.30 62.93 -8.31
C ALA A 580 -11.81 62.64 -6.87
N THR A 581 -10.94 62.55 -5.85
CA THR A 581 -10.27 63.60 -5.02
C THR A 581 -11.09 64.19 -3.87
N ALA A 582 -10.41 64.25 -2.71
CA ALA A 582 -10.55 65.21 -1.61
C ALA A 582 -11.72 64.93 -0.62
N THR A 583 -11.66 65.18 0.69
CA THR A 583 -10.70 65.64 1.71
C THR A 583 -11.51 65.73 3.02
N GLN A 584 -10.86 65.55 4.19
CA GLN A 584 -11.18 66.21 5.49
C GLN A 584 -12.53 65.86 6.16
N ASP A 585 -12.75 65.96 7.46
CA ASP A 585 -11.99 66.23 8.70
C ASP A 585 -12.98 65.98 9.86
N MET A 586 -12.46 65.69 11.07
CA MET A 586 -12.99 66.13 12.39
C MET A 586 -14.38 65.63 12.87
N ASP A 587 -14.71 65.42 14.15
CA ASP A 587 -14.06 65.53 15.46
C ASP A 587 -15.05 65.02 16.56
N VAL A 588 -14.50 64.62 17.71
CA VAL A 588 -14.95 64.95 19.09
C VAL A 588 -16.31 64.44 19.65
N ASP A 589 -16.21 63.38 20.47
CA ASP A 589 -16.34 63.38 21.96
C ASP A 589 -17.67 63.18 22.74
N SER A 590 -17.49 62.43 23.84
CA SER A 590 -18.04 62.51 25.21
C SER A 590 -19.46 62.04 25.65
N GLY A 591 -19.42 61.12 26.64
CA GLY A 591 -20.29 61.03 27.85
C GLY A 591 -21.59 60.20 27.74
N SER A 592 -22.12 59.48 28.74
CA SER A 592 -21.79 58.86 30.05
C SER A 592 -23.13 58.29 30.62
N VAL A 593 -23.12 57.60 31.78
CA VAL A 593 -24.28 57.33 32.70
C VAL A 593 -25.17 56.11 32.31
N THR A 594 -25.53 55.11 33.13
CA THR A 594 -25.39 54.74 34.56
C THR A 594 -25.90 53.29 34.79
N GLU A 595 -25.58 52.75 35.98
CA GLU A 595 -26.40 51.87 36.85
C GLU A 595 -26.40 50.33 36.67
N SER A 596 -25.73 49.68 37.64
CA SER A 596 -26.07 48.35 38.20
C SER A 596 -27.25 48.49 39.18
N PRO A 597 -27.96 47.42 39.62
CA PRO A 597 -27.41 46.55 40.68
C PRO A 597 -27.87 45.06 40.73
N LEU A 598 -26.94 44.23 41.23
CA LEU A 598 -27.00 43.19 42.27
C LEU A 598 -28.10 42.09 42.40
N ALA A 599 -27.52 40.91 42.74
CA ALA A 599 -27.89 39.92 43.78
C ALA A 599 -28.77 38.72 43.37
N ALA A 600 -28.68 37.52 43.98
CA ALA A 600 -27.66 36.75 44.73
C ALA A 600 -28.38 35.45 45.21
N SER A 601 -27.61 34.39 45.49
CA SER A 601 -27.95 33.25 46.39
C SER A 601 -29.02 32.24 45.89
N THR A 602 -28.95 30.93 46.16
CA THR A 602 -28.36 30.20 47.30
C THR A 602 -28.14 28.71 46.97
N ALA A 603 -27.25 28.06 47.72
CA ALA A 603 -26.87 26.66 47.68
C ALA A 603 -27.57 25.78 48.76
N LEU A 604 -27.17 24.49 48.81
CA LEU A 604 -27.25 23.48 49.89
C LEU A 604 -28.41 22.44 49.78
N THR A 605 -28.35 21.15 50.14
CA THR A 605 -27.32 20.15 50.57
C THR A 605 -27.97 18.74 50.73
N HIS A 606 -27.16 17.68 50.60
CA HIS A 606 -27.12 16.37 51.29
C HIS A 606 -28.39 15.61 51.75
N ASN A 607 -28.46 14.29 51.43
CA ASN A 607 -28.20 13.21 52.41
C ASN A 607 -28.21 11.78 51.81
N ALA A 608 -27.36 10.92 52.39
CA ALA A 608 -27.30 9.45 52.23
C ALA A 608 -28.22 8.76 53.29
N VAL A 609 -28.68 7.50 53.16
CA VAL A 609 -28.00 6.25 53.62
C VAL A 609 -29.02 5.07 53.57
N VAL A 610 -28.57 3.91 53.02
CA VAL A 610 -28.79 2.46 53.36
C VAL A 610 -30.19 1.85 53.53
N VAL A 611 -30.45 0.70 52.87
CA VAL A 611 -30.81 -0.64 53.43
C VAL A 611 -30.72 -1.72 52.32
N ALA A 612 -30.04 -2.85 52.61
CA ALA A 612 -30.07 -4.15 51.89
C ALA A 612 -31.02 -5.12 52.68
N PRO A 613 -31.48 -6.32 52.21
CA PRO A 613 -30.66 -7.39 51.61
C PRO A 613 -31.34 -8.37 50.63
N ALA A 614 -30.55 -9.36 50.16
CA ALA A 614 -30.89 -10.75 49.77
C ALA A 614 -31.79 -10.97 48.53
N ALA A 615 -31.71 -12.04 47.73
CA ALA A 615 -30.81 -13.17 47.53
C ALA A 615 -31.21 -13.76 46.15
N ASP A 616 -30.26 -14.24 45.35
CA ASP A 616 -30.25 -15.62 44.86
C ASP A 616 -29.17 -15.83 43.80
N GLN A 617 -28.46 -16.94 43.99
CA GLN A 617 -27.33 -17.42 43.23
C GLN A 617 -27.72 -18.80 42.63
N PRO A 618 -26.80 -19.55 41.98
CA PRO A 618 -26.89 -20.09 40.62
C PRO A 618 -27.26 -21.61 40.61
N PRO A 619 -27.01 -22.47 39.58
CA PRO A 619 -25.67 -22.91 39.07
C PRO A 619 -25.65 -23.10 37.52
N SER A 620 -24.56 -23.26 36.75
CA SER A 620 -23.27 -23.98 36.85
C SER A 620 -23.29 -25.48 36.47
N PHE A 621 -22.54 -25.80 35.39
CA PHE A 621 -21.99 -27.08 34.90
C PHE A 621 -22.92 -28.22 34.43
N TYR A 622 -22.65 -28.78 33.23
CA TYR A 622 -22.00 -30.09 33.09
C TYR A 622 -21.52 -30.39 31.64
N VAL A 623 -20.37 -31.05 31.59
CA VAL A 623 -19.68 -31.67 30.45
C VAL A 623 -20.29 -33.05 30.18
N MET A 624 -20.38 -33.48 28.91
CA MET A 624 -20.21 -34.91 28.58
C MET A 624 -19.73 -35.14 27.14
N LYS A 625 -18.75 -36.04 27.05
CA LYS A 625 -18.13 -36.65 25.87
C LYS A 625 -18.96 -37.86 25.38
N ASN A 626 -18.70 -38.24 24.12
CA ASN A 626 -18.86 -39.57 23.49
C ASN A 626 -20.33 -39.98 23.20
N ASN A 627 -20.71 -40.58 22.07
CA ASN A 627 -20.11 -41.74 21.40
C ASN A 627 -20.56 -41.86 19.92
N GLN A 628 -19.82 -42.72 19.21
CA GLN A 628 -20.03 -43.28 17.87
C GLN A 628 -21.46 -43.73 17.54
N LEU A 629 -21.88 -43.52 16.29
CA LEU A 629 -22.10 -44.56 15.26
C LEU A 629 -22.19 -43.92 13.88
#